data_AF-A0A8S3FKM8-F1
#
_entry.id   AF-A0A8S3FKM8-F1
#
_cell.length_a   1.000
_cell.length_b   1.000
_cell.length_c   1.000
_cell.angle_alpha   90.00
_cell.angle_beta   90.00
_cell.angle_gamma   90.00
#
_symmetry.space_group_name_H-M   'P 1'
#
loop_
_entity.id
_entity.type
_entity.pdbx_description
1 polymer ?
#
loop_
_entity_poly.entity_id
_entity_poly.type
_entity_poly.pdbx_seq_one_letter_code
_entity_poly.pdbx_strand_id
1 'polypeptide(L)'
;ILSPKSSQRGYPNRTPAIGDRILTGPQSFGRIITLPDTEIAMIQLDHVLALNGAMISSSSSVDHTQYVNMSSFEWDTSHEYWKPRNTSGDRITLQMTTPTPETPRPISTPKLPLTPPQPAPRTILPKTPELVEKGHVTPKLFDMHTIKPKETFIDAPQVTTPPLGSIINQESIRHSSEVPKSSPQPSFTNQDTIHFSREAQNSPR
;
A
#
# COMPACT_ATOMS: atom_id res chain seq x y z
N ILE A 1 -0.87 15.63 32.52
CA ILE A 1 0.03 14.81 31.66
C ILE A 1 -0.70 13.50 31.39
N LEU A 2 -1.53 13.45 30.35
CA LEU A 2 -2.26 12.26 29.95
C LEU A 2 -1.60 11.73 28.67
N SER A 3 -0.71 10.75 28.82
CA SER A 3 -0.22 9.98 27.67
C SER A 3 -1.37 9.09 27.18
N PRO A 4 -1.85 9.23 25.93
CA PRO A 4 -2.79 8.26 25.39
C PRO A 4 -2.02 6.95 25.20
N LYS A 5 -2.30 5.98 26.08
CA LYS A 5 -2.02 4.56 25.78
C LYS A 5 -2.88 4.21 24.57
N SER A 6 -2.33 4.39 23.37
CA SER A 6 -2.96 3.95 22.13
C SER A 6 -3.24 2.46 22.27
N SER A 7 -4.54 2.16 22.29
CA SER A 7 -5.07 0.81 22.35
C SER A 7 -4.66 0.05 21.10
N GLN A 8 -3.48 -0.56 21.11
CA GLN A 8 -3.19 -1.74 20.30
C GLN A 8 -3.99 -2.92 20.87
N ARG A 9 -5.32 -2.85 20.78
CA ARG A 9 -6.15 -4.05 20.70
C ARG A 9 -6.19 -4.50 19.24
N GLY A 10 -5.01 -4.67 18.65
CA GLY A 10 -4.88 -5.33 17.37
C GLY A 10 -5.14 -6.80 17.62
N TYR A 11 -6.05 -7.41 16.89
CA TYR A 11 -6.13 -8.86 16.79
C TYR A 11 -4.86 -9.31 16.08
N PRO A 12 -3.83 -9.84 16.78
CA PRO A 12 -2.51 -10.02 16.17
C PRO A 12 -2.47 -11.16 15.15
N ASN A 13 -3.58 -11.90 14.98
CA ASN A 13 -3.64 -13.15 14.22
C ASN A 13 -4.89 -13.22 13.33
N ARG A 14 -5.23 -12.16 12.60
CA ARG A 14 -6.16 -12.36 11.47
C ARG A 14 -5.41 -13.16 10.39
N THR A 15 -6.04 -14.15 9.80
CA THR A 15 -5.52 -14.84 8.62
C THR A 15 -6.05 -14.14 7.36
N PRO A 16 -5.24 -13.95 6.31
CA PRO A 16 -5.71 -13.41 5.04
C PRO A 16 -6.90 -14.22 4.50
N ALA A 17 -7.93 -13.54 4.00
CA ALA A 17 -9.09 -14.16 3.38
C ALA A 17 -9.35 -13.61 1.97
N ILE A 18 -9.99 -14.42 1.12
CA ILE A 18 -10.44 -13.98 -0.21
C ILE A 18 -11.42 -12.81 -0.04
N GLY A 19 -11.23 -11.76 -0.83
CA GLY A 19 -12.00 -10.52 -0.77
C GLY A 19 -11.42 -9.47 0.16
N ASP A 20 -10.46 -9.81 1.03
CA ASP A 20 -9.78 -8.81 1.86
C ASP A 20 -9.06 -7.79 0.97
N ARG A 21 -9.08 -6.53 1.41
CA ARG A 21 -8.36 -5.44 0.72
C ARG A 21 -6.92 -5.40 1.17
N ILE A 22 -6.04 -5.05 0.24
CA ILE A 22 -4.60 -4.92 0.47
C ILE A 22 -4.07 -3.63 -0.13
N LEU A 23 -3.18 -2.97 0.59
CA LEU A 23 -2.52 -1.73 0.20
C LEU A 23 -1.09 -2.07 -0.20
N THR A 24 -0.78 -2.05 -1.50
CA THR A 24 0.53 -2.47 -2.03
C THR A 24 1.53 -1.33 -2.14
N GLY A 25 1.07 -0.08 -2.04
CA GLY A 25 1.91 1.10 -2.09
C GLY A 25 1.08 2.37 -1.90
N PRO A 26 1.69 3.56 -2.03
CA PRO A 26 0.94 4.82 -1.99
C PRO A 26 -0.16 4.81 -3.05
N GLN A 27 -1.42 4.95 -2.62
CA GLN A 27 -2.60 4.99 -3.49
C GLN A 27 -2.90 3.71 -4.31
N SER A 28 -2.15 2.62 -4.11
CA SER A 28 -2.34 1.36 -4.85
C SER A 28 -3.04 0.33 -3.98
N PHE A 29 -4.31 0.06 -4.28
CA PHE A 29 -5.10 -0.97 -3.61
C PHE A 29 -5.32 -2.17 -4.52
N GLY A 30 -5.51 -3.31 -3.89
CA GLY A 30 -6.09 -4.48 -4.53
C GLY A 30 -6.97 -5.29 -3.59
N ARG A 31 -7.50 -6.38 -4.12
CA ARG A 31 -8.28 -7.37 -3.39
C ARG A 31 -7.68 -8.75 -3.57
N ILE A 32 -7.66 -9.54 -2.51
CA ILE A 32 -7.23 -10.94 -2.60
C ILE A 32 -8.28 -11.71 -3.41
N ILE A 33 -7.88 -12.26 -4.55
CA ILE A 33 -8.76 -13.07 -5.41
C ILE A 33 -8.51 -14.57 -5.24
N THR A 34 -7.27 -14.98 -4.91
CA THR A 34 -6.94 -16.36 -4.55
C THR A 34 -5.85 -16.42 -3.49
N LEU A 35 -5.86 -17.49 -2.70
CA LEU A 35 -4.85 -17.82 -1.69
C LEU A 35 -4.32 -19.22 -1.99
N PRO A 36 -3.34 -19.35 -2.91
CA PRO A 36 -2.71 -20.64 -3.15
C PRO A 36 -2.00 -21.18 -1.91
N ASP A 37 -1.51 -20.29 -1.04
CA ASP A 37 -0.89 -20.61 0.24
C ASP A 37 -1.30 -19.56 1.31
N THR A 38 -1.05 -19.86 2.58
CA THR A 38 -1.26 -18.93 3.71
C THR A 38 -0.32 -17.72 3.62
N GLU A 39 0.87 -17.91 3.04
CA GLU A 39 1.89 -16.86 2.92
C GLU A 39 1.88 -16.16 1.56
N ILE A 40 1.15 -16.67 0.56
CA ILE A 40 1.13 -16.13 -0.80
C ILE A 40 -0.31 -15.85 -1.22
N ALA A 41 -0.60 -14.61 -1.59
CA ALA A 41 -1.88 -14.22 -2.14
C ALA A 41 -1.74 -13.75 -3.59
N MET A 42 -2.72 -14.07 -4.42
CA MET A 42 -2.91 -13.39 -5.69
C MET A 42 -3.92 -12.28 -5.49
N ILE A 43 -3.57 -11.08 -5.91
CA ILE A 43 -4.38 -9.88 -5.71
C ILE A 43 -4.73 -9.28 -7.06
N GLN A 44 -5.93 -8.73 -7.19
CA GLN A 44 -6.36 -7.91 -8.32
C GLN A 44 -6.30 -6.45 -7.89
N LEU A 45 -5.55 -5.63 -8.62
CA LEU A 45 -5.40 -4.20 -8.30
C LEU A 45 -6.66 -3.42 -8.75
N ASP A 46 -7.17 -2.57 -7.87
CA ASP A 46 -8.31 -1.67 -8.14
C ASP A 46 -7.89 -0.59 -9.16
N HIS A 47 -6.67 -0.06 -9.02
CA HIS A 47 -6.10 0.99 -9.87
C HIS A 47 -4.60 0.78 -10.05
N VAL A 48 -4.08 1.12 -11.23
CA VAL A 48 -2.64 1.11 -11.53
C VAL A 48 -2.19 2.54 -11.82
N LEU A 49 -1.13 2.96 -11.15
CA LEU A 49 -0.48 4.23 -11.46
C LEU A 49 0.28 4.08 -12.79
N ALA A 50 0.02 4.99 -13.71
CA ALA A 50 0.81 5.14 -14.92
C ALA A 50 2.24 5.56 -14.58
N LEU A 51 3.16 5.36 -15.52
CA LEU A 51 4.56 5.78 -15.40
C LEU A 51 4.71 7.28 -15.12
N ASN A 52 3.74 8.10 -15.55
CA ASN A 52 3.71 9.55 -15.32
C ASN A 52 3.03 9.94 -14.00
N GLY A 53 2.69 8.98 -13.14
CA GLY A 53 1.98 9.22 -11.88
C GLY A 53 0.48 9.47 -12.03
N ALA A 54 -0.06 9.48 -13.25
CA ALA A 54 -1.50 9.57 -13.46
C ALA A 54 -2.19 8.28 -13.02
N MET A 55 -3.34 8.38 -12.38
CA MET A 55 -4.14 7.22 -12.00
C MET A 55 -4.92 6.72 -13.21
N ILE A 56 -4.62 5.50 -13.68
CA ILE A 56 -5.38 4.89 -14.76
C ILE A 56 -6.48 4.04 -14.12
N SER A 57 -7.70 4.57 -14.11
CA SER A 57 -8.90 3.75 -13.89
C SER A 57 -9.29 3.11 -15.22
N SER A 58 -8.73 1.94 -15.52
CA SER A 58 -9.20 1.16 -16.66
C SER A 58 -10.57 0.55 -16.29
N SER A 59 -11.62 0.98 -16.97
CA SER A 59 -12.95 0.35 -16.86
C SER A 59 -13.05 -0.94 -17.70
N SER A 60 -12.03 -1.26 -18.49
CA SER A 60 -12.08 -2.37 -19.44
C SER A 60 -10.73 -3.07 -19.56
N SER A 61 -10.72 -4.32 -19.11
CA SER A 61 -10.06 -5.47 -19.75
C SER A 61 -8.59 -5.78 -19.50
N VAL A 62 -7.94 -5.27 -18.45
CA VAL A 62 -6.74 -5.94 -17.94
C VAL A 62 -6.80 -5.99 -16.43
N ASP A 63 -7.27 -7.12 -15.91
CA ASP A 63 -7.18 -7.45 -14.49
C ASP A 63 -5.70 -7.54 -14.12
N HIS A 64 -5.16 -6.45 -13.58
CA HIS A 64 -3.78 -6.42 -13.14
C HIS A 64 -3.69 -7.26 -11.88
N THR A 65 -3.29 -8.51 -12.08
CA THR A 65 -3.08 -9.46 -11.00
C THR A 65 -1.62 -9.52 -10.63
N GLN A 66 -1.33 -9.54 -9.32
CA GLN A 66 0.02 -9.68 -8.79
C GLN A 66 0.03 -10.72 -7.68
N TYR A 67 1.12 -11.49 -7.58
CA TYR A 67 1.38 -12.32 -6.41
C TYR A 67 2.12 -11.51 -5.35
N VAL A 68 1.66 -11.61 -4.11
CA VAL A 68 2.25 -10.92 -2.96
C VAL A 68 2.52 -11.90 -1.82
N ASN A 69 3.59 -11.63 -1.07
CA ASN A 69 3.92 -12.39 0.13
C ASN A 69 3.22 -11.76 1.34
N MET A 70 2.25 -12.46 1.91
CA MET A 70 1.42 -12.00 3.04
C MET A 70 2.20 -11.85 4.35
N SER A 71 3.35 -12.52 4.53
CA SER A 71 4.21 -12.33 5.70
C SER A 71 4.79 -10.91 5.82
N SER A 72 4.81 -10.19 4.70
CA SER A 72 5.24 -8.79 4.61
C SER A 72 4.11 -7.79 4.90
N PHE A 73 2.90 -8.27 5.21
CA PHE A 73 1.73 -7.44 5.49
C PHE A 73 1.23 -7.67 6.91
N GLU A 74 0.56 -6.66 7.46
CA GLU A 74 -0.16 -6.72 8.72
C GLU A 74 -1.58 -6.18 8.53
N TRP A 75 -2.52 -6.72 9.29
CA TRP A 75 -3.90 -6.26 9.27
C TRP A 75 -4.04 -4.95 10.04
N ASP A 76 -4.48 -3.88 9.36
CA ASP A 76 -4.84 -2.63 10.01
C ASP A 76 -6.31 -2.69 10.46
N THR A 77 -6.53 -2.91 11.75
CA THR A 77 -7.89 -2.96 12.32
C THR A 77 -8.66 -1.65 12.21
N SER A 78 -7.96 -0.52 12.05
CA SER A 78 -8.60 0.81 12.01
C SER A 78 -9.25 1.09 10.67
N HIS A 79 -8.64 0.57 9.60
CA HIS A 79 -9.07 0.83 8.23
C HIS A 79 -9.54 -0.41 7.47
N GLU A 80 -9.48 -1.57 8.13
CA GLU A 80 -9.95 -2.86 7.62
C GLU A 80 -9.29 -3.28 6.30
N TYR A 81 -7.96 -3.17 6.23
CA TYR A 81 -7.17 -3.69 5.11
C TYR A 81 -5.79 -4.19 5.56
N TRP A 82 -5.18 -5.02 4.72
CA TRP A 82 -3.79 -5.45 4.84
C TRP A 82 -2.85 -4.34 4.36
N LYS A 83 -1.87 -3.95 5.17
CA LYS A 83 -0.86 -2.95 4.81
C LYS A 83 0.56 -3.50 4.95
N PRO A 84 1.57 -2.94 4.25
CA PRO A 84 2.92 -3.44 4.38
C PRO A 84 3.43 -3.20 5.81
N ARG A 85 4.14 -4.17 6.37
CA ARG A 85 4.75 -4.06 7.70
C ARG A 85 5.78 -2.93 7.73
N ASN A 86 6.01 -2.34 8.90
CA ASN A 86 6.93 -1.21 9.08
C ASN A 86 6.57 -0.02 8.19
N THR A 87 5.27 0.24 8.04
CA THR A 87 4.78 1.45 7.38
C THR A 87 3.91 2.25 8.33
N SER A 88 4.00 3.56 8.21
CA SER A 88 3.20 4.52 8.97
C SER A 88 2.48 5.45 8.01
N GLY A 89 1.38 6.06 8.49
CA GLY A 89 0.52 6.90 7.67
C GLY A 89 -0.72 6.17 7.18
N ASP A 90 -1.48 6.90 6.36
CA ASP A 90 -2.71 6.41 5.73
C ASP A 90 -2.46 5.96 4.29
N ARG A 91 -3.54 5.68 3.55
CA ARG A 91 -3.48 5.26 2.16
C ARG A 91 -2.81 6.24 1.19
N ILE A 92 -2.68 7.51 1.59
CA ILE A 92 -2.11 8.59 0.77
C ILE A 92 -0.67 8.87 1.21
N THR A 93 -0.42 8.80 2.52
CA THR A 93 0.81 9.25 3.18
C THR A 93 1.71 8.09 3.63
N LEU A 94 1.55 6.91 3.01
CA LEU A 94 2.25 5.71 3.42
C LEU A 94 3.77 5.88 3.32
N GLN A 95 4.44 5.87 4.47
CA GLN A 95 5.88 6.03 4.60
C GLN A 95 6.46 4.75 5.19
N MET A 96 7.54 4.25 4.59
CA MET A 96 8.33 3.20 5.24
C MET A 96 8.97 3.79 6.49
N THR A 97 8.62 3.23 7.65
CA THR A 97 9.38 3.53 8.86
C THR A 97 10.70 2.81 8.71
N THR A 98 11.78 3.55 8.46
CA THR A 98 13.13 3.00 8.56
C THR A 98 13.19 2.28 9.90
N PRO A 99 13.50 0.97 9.92
CA PRO A 99 13.63 0.26 11.18
C PRO A 99 14.63 1.06 11.99
N THR A 100 14.16 1.66 13.08
CA THR A 100 15.05 2.40 13.97
C THR A 100 16.07 1.36 14.38
N PRO A 101 17.37 1.53 14.02
CA PRO A 101 18.38 0.54 14.36
C PRO A 101 18.23 0.36 15.86
N GLU A 102 17.89 -0.87 16.29
CA GLU A 102 17.63 -1.13 17.70
C GLU A 102 18.80 -0.52 18.45
N THR A 103 18.56 0.57 19.19
CA THR A 103 19.61 1.22 19.95
C THR A 103 20.15 0.09 20.80
N PRO A 104 21.45 -0.27 20.66
CA PRO A 104 21.99 -1.45 21.31
C PRO A 104 21.56 -1.35 22.76
N ARG A 105 20.70 -2.27 23.20
CA ARG A 105 20.22 -2.23 24.58
C ARG A 105 21.49 -2.17 25.41
N PRO A 106 21.65 -1.18 26.31
CA PRO A 106 22.85 -1.11 27.13
C PRO A 106 23.01 -2.49 27.74
N ILE A 107 24.11 -3.17 27.37
CA ILE A 107 24.45 -4.50 27.84
C ILE A 107 24.26 -4.41 29.34
N SER A 108 23.28 -5.15 29.87
CA SER A 108 22.96 -5.10 31.28
C SER A 108 24.25 -5.42 32.01
N THR A 109 24.89 -4.41 32.58
CA THR A 109 26.11 -4.58 33.32
C THR A 109 25.80 -5.61 34.40
N PRO A 110 26.58 -6.70 34.51
CA PRO A 110 26.33 -7.70 35.53
C PRO A 110 26.25 -6.99 36.87
N LYS A 111 25.11 -7.14 37.54
CA LYS A 111 24.82 -6.52 38.82
C LYS A 111 25.85 -7.04 39.82
N LEU A 112 26.90 -6.26 40.05
CA LEU A 112 27.88 -6.55 41.09
C LEU A 112 27.15 -6.64 42.43
N PRO A 113 27.53 -7.60 43.30
CA PRO A 113 26.96 -7.73 44.63
C PRO A 113 27.16 -6.42 45.40
N LEU A 114 26.07 -5.91 45.97
CA LEU A 114 26.03 -4.68 46.76
C LEU A 114 27.02 -4.78 47.92
N THR A 115 28.10 -4.00 47.84
CA THR A 115 28.95 -3.66 48.99
C THR A 115 28.13 -2.84 50.00
N PRO A 116 28.33 -3.03 51.33
CA PRO A 116 27.58 -2.31 52.35
C PRO A 116 27.71 -0.78 52.24
N PRO A 117 26.68 -0.02 52.66
CA PRO A 117 26.61 1.42 52.49
C PRO A 117 27.67 2.13 53.36
N GLN A 118 28.56 2.87 52.70
CA GLN A 118 29.47 3.80 53.36
C GLN A 118 28.70 5.10 53.69
N PRO A 119 28.86 5.69 54.90
CA PRO A 119 28.16 6.90 55.29
C PRO A 119 28.56 8.10 54.42
N ALA A 120 27.55 8.81 53.93
CA ALA A 120 27.66 9.91 52.98
C ALA A 120 28.48 11.10 53.50
N PRO A 121 29.45 11.61 52.74
CA PRO A 121 29.97 12.96 52.93
C PRO A 121 28.88 13.98 52.54
N ARG A 122 28.57 14.89 53.46
CA ARG A 122 27.70 16.03 53.20
C ARG A 122 28.41 16.98 52.23
N THR A 123 27.97 16.99 50.98
CA THR A 123 28.42 17.97 49.99
C THR A 123 27.31 18.93 49.64
N ILE A 124 27.68 20.20 49.75
CA ILE A 124 26.89 21.42 49.70
C ILE A 124 26.34 21.64 48.28
N LEU A 125 25.06 21.99 48.22
CA LEU A 125 24.29 22.34 47.03
C LEU A 125 24.91 23.56 46.30
N PRO A 126 25.38 23.43 45.03
CA PRO A 126 25.63 24.57 44.20
C PRO A 126 24.36 24.98 43.43
N LYS A 127 24.22 26.29 43.42
CA LYS A 127 23.17 27.15 42.88
C LYS A 127 22.94 26.96 41.37
N THR A 128 21.66 26.98 41.01
CA THR A 128 21.08 27.02 39.65
C THR A 128 21.67 28.14 38.79
N PRO A 129 22.18 27.86 37.58
CA PRO A 129 22.26 28.85 36.51
C PRO A 129 21.03 28.78 35.60
N GLU A 130 20.21 29.81 35.76
CA GLU A 130 19.70 30.74 34.74
C GLU A 130 19.44 30.25 33.30
N LEU A 131 18.19 30.48 32.91
CA LEU A 131 17.61 30.39 31.57
C LEU A 131 18.41 31.24 30.57
N VAL A 132 18.95 30.63 29.50
CA VAL A 132 19.40 31.38 28.31
C VAL A 132 18.36 31.23 27.21
N GLU A 133 17.68 32.33 27.00
CA GLU A 133 16.83 32.64 25.86
C GLU A 133 17.69 32.91 24.60
N LYS A 134 17.12 32.57 23.43
CA LYS A 134 17.38 33.09 22.06
C LYS A 134 17.94 32.11 21.05
N GLY A 135 17.20 32.02 19.94
CA GLY A 135 17.65 31.44 18.68
C GLY A 135 16.50 31.27 17.69
N HIS A 136 15.91 32.38 17.23
CA HIS A 136 14.98 32.38 16.09
C HIS A 136 15.81 32.04 14.84
N VAL A 137 15.68 30.82 14.32
CA VAL A 137 16.34 30.39 13.08
C VAL A 137 15.38 30.62 11.93
N THR A 138 15.64 31.68 11.15
CA THR A 138 14.98 31.92 9.87
C THR A 138 15.41 30.85 8.87
N PRO A 139 14.50 30.06 8.27
CA PRO A 139 14.89 29.13 7.22
C PRO A 139 15.33 29.90 5.98
N LYS A 140 16.57 29.67 5.53
CA LYS A 140 17.08 30.16 4.25
C LYS A 140 16.26 29.55 3.12
N LEU A 141 15.65 30.44 2.34
CA LEU A 141 15.05 30.17 1.05
C LEU A 141 16.13 29.57 0.14
N PHE A 142 16.03 28.28 -0.18
CA PHE A 142 16.92 27.62 -1.13
C PHE A 142 16.60 28.12 -2.54
N ASP A 143 17.61 28.67 -3.21
CA ASP A 143 17.54 29.03 -4.62
C ASP A 143 17.32 27.76 -5.46
N MET A 144 16.14 27.71 -6.07
CA MET A 144 15.68 26.61 -6.90
C MET A 144 16.38 26.72 -8.27
N HIS A 145 17.56 26.12 -8.40
CA HIS A 145 18.21 26.00 -9.70
C HIS A 145 17.34 25.17 -10.64
N THR A 146 16.81 25.83 -11.66
CA THR A 146 16.07 25.21 -12.76
C THR A 146 17.01 24.32 -13.56
N ILE A 147 16.96 23.02 -13.29
CA ILE A 147 17.65 22.01 -14.10
C ILE A 147 16.85 21.89 -15.40
N LYS A 148 17.39 22.41 -16.50
CA LYS A 148 16.82 22.18 -17.83
C LYS A 148 16.97 20.69 -18.17
N PRO A 149 15.88 19.99 -18.54
CA PRO A 149 15.97 18.60 -18.96
C PRO A 149 16.80 18.53 -20.25
N LYS A 150 17.87 17.74 -20.21
CA LYS A 150 18.68 17.40 -21.38
C LYS A 150 17.90 16.36 -22.18
N GLU A 151 17.19 16.80 -23.22
CA GLU A 151 16.57 15.92 -24.20
C GLU A 151 17.65 15.02 -24.80
N THR A 152 17.66 13.77 -24.36
CA THR A 152 18.48 12.72 -24.96
C THR A 152 17.55 12.00 -25.92
N PHE A 153 17.62 12.38 -27.18
CA PHE A 153 16.96 11.69 -28.28
C PHE A 153 17.56 10.28 -28.37
N ILE A 154 16.82 9.27 -27.91
CA ILE A 154 17.17 7.88 -28.16
C ILE A 154 16.44 7.50 -29.44
N ASP A 155 17.20 7.28 -30.51
CA ASP A 155 16.70 6.72 -31.76
C ASP A 155 15.98 5.39 -31.48
N ALA A 156 14.69 5.36 -31.80
CA ALA A 156 13.89 4.16 -31.71
C ALA A 156 14.42 3.11 -32.70
N PRO A 157 14.57 1.83 -32.31
CA PRO A 157 14.88 0.78 -33.27
C PRO A 157 13.72 0.64 -34.27
N GLN A 158 14.05 0.81 -35.55
CA GLN A 158 13.17 0.54 -36.68
C GLN A 158 12.64 -0.90 -36.58
N VAL A 159 11.35 -1.05 -36.29
CA VAL A 159 10.66 -2.33 -36.32
C VAL A 159 10.40 -2.67 -37.79
N THR A 160 11.29 -3.46 -38.37
CA THR A 160 11.09 -4.07 -39.70
C THR A 160 9.99 -5.13 -39.60
N THR A 161 8.78 -4.79 -40.01
CA THR A 161 7.70 -5.76 -40.27
C THR A 161 8.12 -6.76 -41.35
N PRO A 162 8.03 -8.08 -41.13
CA PRO A 162 8.23 -9.07 -42.18
C PRO A 162 7.03 -9.11 -43.14
N PRO A 163 7.26 -9.42 -44.42
CA PRO A 163 6.22 -9.44 -45.44
C PRO A 163 5.25 -10.62 -45.25
N LEU A 164 3.99 -10.34 -45.59
CA LEU A 164 2.86 -11.25 -45.57
C LEU A 164 3.02 -12.31 -46.68
N GLY A 165 3.12 -13.58 -46.28
CA GLY A 165 3.11 -14.76 -47.17
C GLY A 165 3.89 -15.89 -46.51
N SER A 166 3.27 -16.99 -46.05
CA SER A 166 2.71 -18.00 -46.94
C SER A 166 1.83 -18.97 -46.14
N ILE A 167 0.71 -19.31 -46.75
CA ILE A 167 -0.16 -20.46 -46.51
C ILE A 167 0.69 -21.75 -46.41
N ILE A 168 0.45 -22.61 -45.41
CA ILE A 168 0.50 -24.09 -45.52
C ILE A 168 -0.32 -24.72 -44.38
N ASN A 169 -1.28 -25.54 -44.81
CA ASN A 169 -2.03 -26.64 -44.19
C ASN A 169 -1.70 -27.08 -42.75
N GLN A 170 -2.76 -27.18 -41.93
CA GLN A 170 -2.87 -28.28 -40.96
C GLN A 170 -4.14 -29.09 -41.21
N GLU A 171 -3.91 -30.35 -41.56
CA GLU A 171 -4.87 -31.43 -41.63
C GLU A 171 -5.53 -31.70 -40.28
N SER A 172 -6.86 -31.76 -40.32
CA SER A 172 -7.66 -32.89 -39.87
C SER A 172 -7.15 -33.69 -38.65
N ILE A 173 -7.67 -33.37 -37.46
CA ILE A 173 -8.10 -34.40 -36.51
C ILE A 173 -9.51 -34.04 -36.02
N ARG A 174 -10.49 -34.74 -36.60
CA ARG A 174 -11.86 -34.81 -36.10
C ARG A 174 -11.86 -35.73 -34.88
N HIS A 175 -12.11 -35.18 -33.69
CA HIS A 175 -12.70 -35.95 -32.61
C HIS A 175 -14.08 -35.39 -32.30
N SER A 176 -15.08 -36.06 -32.88
CA SER A 176 -16.46 -36.04 -32.46
C SER A 176 -16.54 -36.46 -30.99
N SER A 177 -17.16 -35.63 -30.16
CA SER A 177 -17.73 -36.07 -28.87
C SER A 177 -18.95 -35.21 -28.58
N GLU A 178 -20.08 -35.80 -28.97
CA GLU A 178 -21.36 -35.82 -28.28
C GLU A 178 -21.82 -34.56 -27.52
N VAL A 179 -22.86 -33.97 -28.10
CA VAL A 179 -23.80 -33.06 -27.46
C VAL A 179 -24.70 -33.84 -26.49
N PRO A 180 -24.82 -33.43 -25.21
CA PRO A 180 -26.01 -33.71 -24.43
C PRO A 180 -26.88 -32.45 -24.30
N LYS A 181 -28.05 -32.57 -24.91
CA LYS A 181 -29.37 -32.09 -24.48
C LYS A 181 -29.42 -30.83 -23.60
N SER A 182 -29.92 -29.78 -24.24
CA SER A 182 -30.62 -28.63 -23.65
C SER A 182 -31.53 -29.02 -22.47
N SER A 183 -31.22 -28.46 -21.29
CA SER A 183 -32.19 -28.25 -20.22
C SER A 183 -32.63 -26.78 -20.24
N PRO A 184 -33.93 -26.49 -20.06
CA PRO A 184 -34.45 -25.13 -20.08
C PRO A 184 -34.31 -24.47 -18.70
N GLN A 185 -34.17 -23.14 -18.69
CA GLN A 185 -34.66 -22.15 -17.69
C GLN A 185 -33.65 -21.01 -17.44
N PRO A 186 -34.07 -19.86 -16.88
CA PRO A 186 -35.32 -19.12 -17.08
C PRO A 186 -35.04 -17.67 -17.52
N SER A 187 -35.95 -17.08 -18.29
CA SER A 187 -35.97 -15.65 -18.61
C SER A 187 -36.27 -14.84 -17.34
N PHE A 188 -35.25 -14.17 -16.78
CA PHE A 188 -35.45 -13.13 -15.78
C PHE A 188 -35.74 -11.80 -16.49
N THR A 189 -37.01 -11.41 -16.47
CA THR A 189 -37.45 -10.06 -16.82
C THR A 189 -37.33 -9.19 -15.58
N ASN A 190 -36.23 -8.42 -15.45
CA ASN A 190 -36.17 -7.32 -14.50
C ASN A 190 -36.22 -6.00 -15.29
N GLN A 191 -37.44 -5.48 -15.44
CA GLN A 191 -37.65 -4.07 -15.73
C GLN A 191 -37.78 -3.35 -14.39
N ASP A 192 -36.66 -2.84 -13.86
CA ASP A 192 -36.69 -1.77 -12.87
C ASP A 192 -36.08 -0.53 -13.50
N THR A 193 -36.91 0.18 -14.27
CA THR A 193 -36.64 1.54 -14.72
C THR A 193 -36.78 2.48 -13.54
N ILE A 194 -35.66 2.81 -12.89
CA ILE A 194 -35.61 3.87 -11.88
C ILE A 194 -35.67 5.22 -12.60
N HIS A 195 -36.85 5.84 -12.59
CA HIS A 195 -37.04 7.25 -12.96
C HIS A 195 -36.39 8.15 -11.90
N PHE A 196 -35.20 8.69 -12.19
CA PHE A 196 -34.66 9.83 -11.44
C PHE A 196 -35.37 11.12 -11.90
N SER A 197 -36.37 11.54 -11.12
CA SER A 197 -36.92 12.89 -11.22
C SER A 197 -35.91 13.87 -10.64
N ARG A 198 -35.26 14.64 -11.51
CA ARG A 198 -34.36 15.74 -11.13
C ARG A 198 -35.23 16.98 -10.89
N GLU A 199 -35.63 17.18 -9.65
CA GLU A 199 -36.35 18.37 -9.22
C GLU A 199 -35.37 19.55 -9.12
N ALA A 200 -35.48 20.48 -10.07
CA ALA A 200 -34.73 21.72 -10.09
C ALA A 200 -35.37 22.70 -9.08
N GLN A 201 -34.74 22.89 -7.92
CA GLN A 201 -35.06 24.03 -7.08
C GLN A 201 -34.27 25.26 -7.55
N ASN A 202 -34.95 26.06 -8.38
CA ASN A 202 -34.72 27.49 -8.51
C ASN A 202 -34.91 28.14 -7.13
N SER A 203 -33.91 28.87 -6.65
CA SER A 203 -34.10 29.88 -5.60
C SER A 203 -33.42 31.18 -6.02
N PRO A 204 -34.20 32.21 -6.39
CA PRO A 204 -33.72 33.58 -6.43
C PRO A 204 -34.06 34.30 -5.12
N ARG A 205 -33.04 34.89 -4.48
CA ARG A 205 -33.06 36.25 -3.90
C ARG A 205 -31.70 36.59 -3.31
#